data_AF-Q4DVE0-F1
#
_entry.id   AF-Q4DVE0-F1
#
_cell.length_a   1.000
_cell.length_b   1.000
_cell.length_c   1.000
_cell.angle_alpha   90.00
_cell.angle_beta   90.00
_cell.angle_gamma   90.00
#
_symmetry.space_group_name_H-M   'P 1'
#
loop_
_entity.id
_entity.type
_entity.pdbx_description
1 polymer ?
#
loop_
_entity_poly.entity_id
_entity_poly.type
_entity_poly.pdbx_seq_one_letter_code
_entity_poly.pdbx_strand_id
1 'polypeptide(L)'
;MPNFLQNQRLLLRLLLLLLSSVILCLLFIAQGEPEPLRVVFHAGFQQLKQREVDVWIGGAFGATNGEATLGVEWKRGFDAVTLRRARDSYLMCDRGRAMFVTRVHADTTTSELWRPHIMHDGTIALASVVNSRYLRLKDDGKLWCDANEIDGAASWRQLMPKQTACLRAGNAGDEDKYTAACWSIIEAETLTRPTILFGTLKPLERAEPKNASDMYDPFIIAKRTLINWARLPGVKPVVLSEDPFSQSLIETINAAYAGRPGFSSIEIISEFEMQKDYGQPTYRGLFRSVIEHYPFAKSIMYANMDILFTSSLANTLDKVQHVYERRKKWKNKKKKLQNSPYQGWFIVGRRINVDVPTNWSMDTENWDSAIETQLKSQGKMFSSDAEDYFAMSVDLFNWYETPPFIVGGIVFDNWLTSRAVLLDIAGKALAVDVTGTLTAIHQNHGMNVYASLLKPKSTFNIELLKKSGGMPYRLTENCPHYTRYGRRGKFITVADRGPQKPNWVIPDYDAAAAKMSASNNSFKRPPS
;
A
#
# COMPACT_ATOMS: atom_id res chain seq x y z
N MET A 1 -30.97 78.92 36.05
CA MET A 1 -30.26 77.64 36.21
C MET A 1 -31.18 76.39 36.30
N PRO A 2 -32.28 76.23 35.54
CA PRO A 2 -33.22 75.11 35.80
C PRO A 2 -32.80 73.77 35.18
N ASN A 3 -31.88 73.76 34.21
CA ASN A 3 -31.57 72.55 33.43
C ASN A 3 -30.68 71.53 34.17
N PHE A 4 -30.07 71.89 35.30
CA PHE A 4 -29.14 70.99 35.99
C PHE A 4 -29.88 69.85 36.72
N LEU A 5 -31.07 70.13 37.28
CA LEU A 5 -31.86 69.13 38.01
C LEU A 5 -32.55 68.13 37.07
N GLN A 6 -32.89 68.54 35.84
CA GLN A 6 -33.53 67.65 34.86
C GLN A 6 -32.54 66.62 34.29
N ASN A 7 -31.29 67.02 34.07
CA ASN A 7 -30.22 66.10 33.64
C ASN A 7 -29.87 65.07 34.72
N GLN A 8 -29.86 65.43 36.01
CA GLN A 8 -29.59 64.45 37.07
C GLN A 8 -30.69 63.39 37.19
N ARG A 9 -31.97 63.75 37.01
CA ARG A 9 -33.07 62.78 37.01
C ARG A 9 -33.01 61.84 35.81
N LEU A 10 -32.58 62.32 34.64
CA LEU A 10 -32.42 61.48 33.45
C LEU A 10 -31.23 60.52 33.62
N LEU A 11 -30.10 61.00 34.14
CA LEU A 11 -28.91 60.18 34.39
C LEU A 11 -29.21 59.06 35.40
N LEU A 12 -29.92 59.38 36.48
CA LEU A 12 -30.30 58.39 37.50
C LEU A 12 -31.26 57.32 36.95
N ARG A 13 -32.20 57.69 36.07
CA ARG A 13 -33.08 56.73 35.38
C ARG A 13 -32.32 55.81 34.43
N LEU A 14 -31.36 56.35 33.67
CA LEU A 14 -30.47 55.56 32.80
C LEU A 14 -29.59 54.60 33.61
N LEU A 15 -29.05 55.05 34.75
CA LEU A 15 -28.24 54.20 35.63
C LEU A 15 -29.08 53.07 36.24
N LEU A 16 -30.32 53.35 36.67
CA LEU A 16 -31.25 52.34 37.19
C LEU A 16 -31.68 51.33 36.12
N LEU A 17 -31.89 51.79 34.88
CA LEU A 17 -32.18 50.89 33.75
C LEU A 17 -30.99 49.99 33.42
N LEU A 18 -29.77 50.54 33.38
CA LEU A 18 -28.55 49.76 33.19
C LEU A 18 -28.32 48.77 34.33
N LEU A 19 -28.51 49.18 35.59
CA LEU A 19 -28.41 48.27 36.72
C LEU A 19 -29.47 47.17 36.64
N SER A 20 -30.72 47.49 36.27
CA SER A 20 -31.77 46.49 36.09
C SER A 20 -31.46 45.51 34.96
N SER A 21 -30.88 45.99 33.85
CA SER A 21 -30.43 45.16 32.73
C SER A 21 -29.27 44.25 33.12
N VAL A 22 -28.29 44.75 33.87
CA VAL A 22 -27.16 43.95 34.36
C VAL A 22 -27.63 42.93 35.39
N ILE A 23 -28.55 43.29 36.30
CA ILE A 23 -29.14 42.35 37.26
C ILE A 23 -29.97 41.29 36.53
N LEU A 24 -30.77 41.65 35.52
CA LEU A 24 -31.52 40.67 34.72
C LEU A 24 -30.56 39.74 33.96
N CYS A 25 -29.49 40.28 33.38
CA CYS A 25 -28.50 39.49 32.64
C CYS A 25 -27.74 38.54 33.60
N LEU A 26 -27.37 39.00 34.79
CA LEU A 26 -26.75 38.18 35.82
C LEU A 26 -27.71 37.12 36.38
N LEU A 27 -29.01 37.42 36.51
CA LEU A 27 -30.01 36.43 36.90
C LEU A 27 -30.25 35.38 35.80
N PHE A 28 -30.20 35.76 34.53
CA PHE A 28 -30.25 34.81 33.41
C PHE A 28 -29.00 33.94 33.32
N ILE A 29 -27.82 34.48 33.64
CA ILE A 29 -26.57 33.71 33.71
C ILE A 29 -26.56 32.79 34.94
N ALA A 30 -27.17 33.21 36.06
CA ALA A 30 -27.19 32.43 37.31
C ALA A 30 -28.27 31.32 37.34
N GLN A 31 -29.31 31.39 36.50
CA GLN A 31 -30.36 30.36 36.45
C GLN A 31 -30.30 29.43 35.23
N GLY A 32 -29.43 29.71 34.26
CA GLY A 32 -29.07 28.75 33.24
C GLY A 32 -27.85 27.96 33.71
N GLU A 33 -28.06 26.87 34.47
CA GLU A 33 -27.09 25.77 34.33
C GLU A 33 -27.05 25.46 32.84
N PRO A 34 -25.89 25.60 32.16
CA PRO A 34 -25.82 25.25 30.76
C PRO A 34 -26.29 23.81 30.68
N GLU A 35 -27.45 23.58 30.06
CA GLU A 35 -27.91 22.23 29.77
C GLU A 35 -26.69 21.49 29.24
N PRO A 36 -26.24 20.41 29.90
CA PRO A 36 -25.00 19.76 29.56
C PRO A 36 -25.11 19.47 28.07
N LEU A 37 -24.29 20.16 27.26
CA LEU A 37 -24.31 20.11 25.81
C LEU A 37 -24.44 18.64 25.46
N ARG A 38 -25.64 18.22 25.03
CA ARG A 38 -25.89 16.80 24.75
C ARG A 38 -24.97 16.46 23.59
N VAL A 39 -23.83 15.87 23.91
CA VAL A 39 -22.90 15.34 22.92
C VAL A 39 -23.68 14.23 22.23
N VAL A 40 -23.96 14.41 20.95
CA VAL A 40 -24.63 13.41 20.12
C VAL A 40 -23.59 12.87 19.16
N PHE A 41 -23.56 11.55 18.97
CA PHE A 41 -22.72 10.96 17.94
C PHE A 41 -23.34 11.18 16.56
N HIS A 42 -22.74 12.07 15.76
CA HIS A 42 -23.28 12.46 14.47
C HIS A 42 -22.95 11.42 13.37
N ALA A 43 -23.95 11.04 12.57
CA ALA A 43 -23.71 10.40 11.28
C ALA A 43 -23.25 11.43 10.24
N GLY A 44 -22.88 10.94 9.04
CA GLY A 44 -22.33 11.76 7.97
C GLY A 44 -20.83 11.52 7.84
N PHE A 45 -20.07 12.53 7.41
CA PHE A 45 -18.62 12.43 7.31
C PHE A 45 -17.96 13.05 8.53
N GLN A 46 -17.08 12.29 9.18
CA GLN A 46 -16.51 12.62 10.48
C GLN A 46 -15.06 12.15 10.56
N GLN A 47 -14.24 12.81 11.37
CA GLN A 47 -12.92 12.33 11.75
C GLN A 47 -12.97 11.87 13.21
N LEU A 48 -12.30 10.75 13.52
CA LEU A 48 -12.27 10.22 14.89
C LEU A 48 -10.82 10.17 15.37
N LYS A 49 -10.43 11.14 16.20
CA LYS A 49 -9.06 11.26 16.74
C LYS A 49 -8.99 10.67 18.15
N GLN A 50 -7.97 9.88 18.45
CA GLN A 50 -7.74 9.39 19.80
C GLN A 50 -7.46 10.58 20.74
N ARG A 51 -7.96 10.51 21.98
CA ARG A 51 -7.97 11.62 22.94
C ARG A 51 -6.58 12.19 23.29
N GLU A 52 -5.58 11.34 23.43
CA GLU A 52 -4.28 11.59 24.05
C GLU A 52 -3.10 11.55 23.06
N VAL A 53 -3.22 10.81 21.96
CA VAL A 53 -2.18 10.67 20.93
C VAL A 53 -2.69 11.13 19.56
N ASP A 54 -1.78 11.49 18.66
CA ASP A 54 -2.13 11.92 17.30
C ASP A 54 -2.43 10.74 16.37
N VAL A 55 -3.35 9.88 16.80
CA VAL A 55 -3.82 8.70 16.08
C VAL A 55 -5.28 8.86 15.73
N TRP A 56 -5.65 8.53 14.50
CA TRP A 56 -7.00 8.69 13.95
C TRP A 56 -7.55 7.34 13.50
N ILE A 57 -8.86 7.11 13.66
CA ILE A 57 -9.53 6.00 12.98
C ILE A 57 -9.61 6.32 11.49
N GLY A 58 -9.32 5.33 10.66
CA GLY A 58 -9.19 5.47 9.21
C GLY A 58 -7.79 5.16 8.75
N GLY A 59 -6.98 4.52 9.58
CA GLY A 59 -5.82 3.82 9.10
C GLY A 59 -6.17 2.39 8.75
N ALA A 60 -5.15 1.66 8.35
CA ALA A 60 -5.34 0.49 7.52
C ALA A 60 -5.62 -0.76 8.34
N PHE A 61 -4.93 -0.81 9.46
CA PHE A 61 -5.30 -1.59 10.64
C PHE A 61 -6.20 -0.80 11.59
N GLY A 62 -7.11 -0.02 11.02
CA GLY A 62 -8.02 0.83 11.77
C GLY A 62 -7.44 2.19 12.16
N ALA A 63 -6.15 2.29 12.52
CA ALA A 63 -5.52 3.52 13.05
C ALA A 63 -4.39 4.08 12.16
N THR A 64 -4.27 5.42 12.08
CA THR A 64 -3.28 6.16 11.26
C THR A 64 -2.78 7.39 12.00
N ASN A 65 -1.54 7.83 11.74
CA ASN A 65 -0.98 9.08 12.27
C ASN A 65 -1.38 10.32 11.45
N GLY A 66 -2.13 10.15 10.37
CA GLY A 66 -2.66 11.23 9.54
C GLY A 66 -4.17 11.36 9.67
N GLU A 67 -4.69 12.57 9.55
CA GLU A 67 -6.13 12.83 9.53
C GLU A 67 -6.85 11.95 8.51
N ALA A 68 -7.97 11.34 8.93
CA ALA A 68 -8.79 10.51 8.06
C ALA A 68 -10.28 10.84 8.24
N THR A 69 -10.94 11.15 7.14
CA THR A 69 -12.40 11.34 7.09
C THR A 69 -13.07 9.99 6.84
N LEU A 70 -14.04 9.65 7.70
CA LEU A 70 -14.84 8.44 7.66
C LEU A 70 -16.29 8.78 7.31
N GLY A 71 -16.93 7.93 6.52
CA GLY A 71 -18.38 7.86 6.46
C GLY A 71 -18.91 7.11 7.67
N VAL A 72 -19.76 7.77 8.46
CA VAL A 72 -20.44 7.23 9.64
C VAL A 72 -21.91 7.06 9.30
N GLU A 73 -22.41 5.83 9.36
CA GLU A 73 -23.79 5.52 8.99
C GLU A 73 -24.52 4.81 10.14
N TRP A 74 -25.62 5.40 10.60
CA TRP A 74 -26.49 4.81 11.63
C TRP A 74 -27.31 3.64 11.07
N LYS A 75 -27.16 2.47 11.68
CA LYS A 75 -27.96 1.27 11.40
C LYS A 75 -29.03 1.13 12.48
N ARG A 76 -30.15 1.83 12.29
CA ARG A 76 -31.25 1.96 13.27
C ARG A 76 -31.71 0.63 13.89
N GLY A 77 -31.75 -0.45 13.09
CA GLY A 77 -32.16 -1.78 13.58
C GLY A 77 -31.23 -2.41 14.62
N PHE A 78 -30.00 -1.91 14.78
CA PHE A 78 -29.00 -2.45 15.70
C PHE A 78 -28.57 -1.46 16.79
N ASP A 79 -29.09 -0.23 16.75
CA ASP A 79 -28.60 0.91 17.54
C ASP A 79 -27.06 1.02 17.52
N ALA A 80 -26.53 0.96 16.29
CA ALA A 80 -25.10 0.89 16.03
C ALA A 80 -24.76 1.70 14.78
N VAL A 81 -23.47 1.96 14.58
CA VAL A 81 -22.94 2.62 13.40
C VAL A 81 -22.03 1.70 12.62
N THR A 82 -21.93 1.93 11.32
CA THR A 82 -20.77 1.50 10.53
C THR A 82 -19.81 2.66 10.37
N LEU A 83 -18.52 2.34 10.35
CA LEU A 83 -17.46 3.29 10.02
C LEU A 83 -16.86 2.88 8.70
N ARG A 84 -16.91 3.76 7.71
CA ARG A 84 -16.46 3.52 6.34
C ARG A 84 -15.33 4.44 5.99
N ARG A 85 -14.24 3.90 5.46
CA ARG A 85 -13.12 4.71 4.96
C ARG A 85 -13.21 4.99 3.46
N ALA A 86 -13.90 4.13 2.74
CA ALA A 86 -14.24 4.27 1.34
C ALA A 86 -15.68 3.76 1.15
N ARG A 87 -16.23 3.90 -0.06
CA ARG A 87 -17.58 3.39 -0.34
C ARG A 87 -17.73 1.90 -0.04
N ASP A 88 -16.69 1.11 -0.18
CA ASP A 88 -16.71 -0.33 0.04
C ASP A 88 -15.86 -0.78 1.23
N SER A 89 -15.26 0.13 2.00
CA SER A 89 -14.30 -0.23 3.05
C SER A 89 -14.86 0.05 4.44
N TYR A 90 -15.13 -1.00 5.22
CA TYR A 90 -15.79 -0.95 6.54
C TYR A 90 -14.84 -1.36 7.66
N LEU A 91 -14.87 -0.66 8.79
CA LEU A 91 -14.16 -1.09 10.00
C LEU A 91 -14.86 -2.33 10.57
N MET A 92 -14.13 -3.43 10.67
CA MET A 92 -14.63 -4.72 11.13
C MET A 92 -13.82 -5.22 12.32
N CYS A 93 -14.49 -5.88 13.26
CA CYS A 93 -13.86 -6.67 14.31
C CYS A 93 -13.77 -8.15 13.88
N ASP A 94 -12.56 -8.68 13.72
CA ASP A 94 -12.31 -10.10 13.46
C ASP A 94 -11.17 -10.62 14.36
N ARG A 95 -11.42 -11.74 15.05
CA ARG A 95 -10.46 -12.39 15.98
C ARG A 95 -9.78 -11.42 16.95
N GLY A 96 -10.54 -10.44 17.46
CA GLY A 96 -10.06 -9.42 18.40
C GLY A 96 -9.27 -8.27 17.76
N ARG A 97 -9.03 -8.30 16.45
CA ARG A 97 -8.42 -7.19 15.70
C ARG A 97 -9.49 -6.34 15.03
N ALA A 98 -9.26 -5.04 14.97
CA ALA A 98 -10.13 -4.12 14.25
C ALA A 98 -9.39 -3.57 13.01
N MET A 99 -9.94 -3.79 11.82
CA MET A 99 -9.32 -3.36 10.56
C MET A 99 -10.36 -2.99 9.52
N PHE A 100 -9.99 -2.12 8.58
CA PHE A 100 -10.86 -1.81 7.46
C PHE A 100 -10.78 -2.90 6.39
N VAL A 101 -11.91 -3.43 5.98
CA VAL A 101 -12.00 -4.48 4.96
C VAL A 101 -12.84 -3.99 3.80
N THR A 102 -12.33 -4.18 2.58
CA THR A 102 -13.06 -3.89 1.35
C THR A 102 -14.10 -4.98 1.08
N ARG A 103 -15.35 -4.59 0.86
CA ARG A 103 -16.46 -5.47 0.54
C ARG A 103 -16.99 -5.25 -0.84
N VAL A 104 -17.17 -6.37 -1.52
CA VAL A 104 -17.88 -6.37 -2.79
C VAL A 104 -19.40 -6.21 -2.55
N HIS A 105 -19.95 -6.73 -1.45
CA HIS A 105 -21.40 -6.69 -1.20
C HIS A 105 -21.83 -5.49 -0.34
N ALA A 106 -23.02 -4.97 -0.61
CA ALA A 106 -23.58 -3.80 0.07
C ALA A 106 -24.09 -4.10 1.49
N ASP A 107 -24.35 -5.37 1.81
CA ASP A 107 -24.93 -5.75 3.09
C ASP A 107 -23.89 -5.68 4.22
N THR A 108 -24.18 -4.84 5.20
CA THR A 108 -23.43 -4.75 6.44
C THR A 108 -23.62 -6.02 7.28
N THR A 109 -22.54 -6.60 7.79
CA THR A 109 -22.59 -7.70 8.76
C THR A 109 -22.43 -7.21 10.19
N THR A 110 -22.81 -8.04 11.16
CA THR A 110 -22.67 -7.74 12.59
C THR A 110 -21.24 -7.46 13.04
N SER A 111 -20.22 -8.00 12.36
CA SER A 111 -18.81 -7.72 12.65
C SER A 111 -18.38 -6.29 12.28
N GLU A 112 -19.19 -5.55 11.53
CA GLU A 112 -18.92 -4.17 11.07
C GLU A 112 -19.73 -3.12 11.85
N LEU A 113 -20.57 -3.58 12.80
CA LEU A 113 -21.42 -2.73 13.60
C LEU A 113 -20.74 -2.39 14.93
N TRP A 114 -20.74 -1.09 15.25
CA TRP A 114 -20.12 -0.54 16.46
C TRP A 114 -21.16 0.29 17.23
N ARG A 115 -21.39 -0.01 18.50
CA ARG A 115 -22.22 0.81 19.38
C ARG A 115 -21.38 1.95 19.96
N PRO A 116 -21.72 3.22 19.70
CA PRO A 116 -21.03 4.34 20.31
C PRO A 116 -21.50 4.52 21.76
N HIS A 117 -20.56 4.61 22.69
CA HIS A 117 -20.77 4.98 24.09
C HIS A 117 -20.15 6.35 24.33
N ILE A 118 -20.98 7.34 24.64
CA ILE A 118 -20.53 8.71 24.89
C ILE A 118 -20.07 8.81 26.34
N MET A 119 -18.80 9.13 26.53
CA MET A 119 -18.15 9.26 27.83
C MET A 119 -18.42 10.63 28.44
N HIS A 120 -18.23 10.77 29.76
CA HIS A 120 -18.51 12.02 30.49
C HIS A 120 -17.69 13.24 29.99
N ASP A 121 -16.55 13.02 29.35
CA ASP A 121 -15.70 14.07 28.77
C ASP A 121 -16.06 14.42 27.30
N GLY A 122 -17.14 13.84 26.76
CA GLY A 122 -17.59 14.04 25.39
C GLY A 122 -16.85 13.19 24.35
N THR A 123 -15.90 12.34 24.76
CA THR A 123 -15.30 11.34 23.85
C THR A 123 -16.24 10.14 23.65
N ILE A 124 -15.94 9.32 22.65
CA ILE A 124 -16.73 8.14 22.30
C ILE A 124 -15.85 6.89 22.46
N ALA A 125 -16.38 5.87 23.14
CA ALA A 125 -15.89 4.51 23.07
C ALA A 125 -16.75 3.70 22.08
N LEU A 126 -16.16 2.76 21.35
CA LEU A 126 -16.87 1.97 20.34
C LEU A 126 -16.89 0.50 20.74
N ALA A 127 -18.07 -0.07 20.99
CA ALA A 127 -18.24 -1.48 21.30
C ALA A 127 -18.67 -2.28 20.07
N SER A 128 -17.94 -3.33 19.70
CA SER A 128 -18.32 -4.18 18.59
C SER A 128 -19.60 -4.97 18.92
N VAL A 129 -20.59 -4.93 18.03
CA VAL A 129 -21.87 -5.63 18.23
C VAL A 129 -21.70 -7.15 18.26
N VAL A 130 -20.73 -7.70 17.51
CA VAL A 130 -20.57 -9.16 17.37
C VAL A 130 -20.05 -9.84 18.63
N ASN A 131 -19.19 -9.19 19.40
CA ASN A 131 -18.52 -9.79 20.57
C ASN A 131 -18.66 -8.97 21.86
N SER A 132 -19.35 -7.82 21.81
CA SER A 132 -19.51 -6.89 22.95
C SER A 132 -18.19 -6.44 23.59
N ARG A 133 -17.09 -6.40 22.80
CA ARG A 133 -15.79 -5.88 23.22
C ARG A 133 -15.57 -4.47 22.68
N TYR A 134 -14.88 -3.65 23.44
CA TYR A 134 -14.54 -2.29 23.06
C TYR A 134 -13.30 -2.23 22.17
N LEU A 135 -13.33 -1.25 21.28
CA LEU A 135 -12.21 -0.84 20.45
C LEU A 135 -11.13 -0.21 21.33
N ARG A 136 -9.90 -0.70 21.25
CA ARG A 136 -8.71 -0.23 21.94
C ARG A 136 -7.58 0.01 20.94
N LEU A 137 -6.77 1.02 21.20
CA LEU A 137 -5.50 1.26 20.53
C LEU A 137 -4.39 0.62 21.39
N LYS A 138 -3.63 -0.32 20.82
CA LYS A 138 -2.48 -0.92 21.53
C LYS A 138 -1.20 -0.14 21.27
N ASP A 139 -0.15 -0.44 22.03
CA ASP A 139 1.17 0.20 21.94
C ASP A 139 1.83 0.02 20.56
N ASP A 140 1.45 -1.01 19.80
CA ASP A 140 1.88 -1.23 18.41
C ASP A 140 1.19 -0.31 17.39
N GLY A 141 0.33 0.61 17.85
CA GLY A 141 -0.44 1.54 17.03
C GLY A 141 -1.62 0.89 16.29
N LYS A 142 -1.90 -0.41 16.50
CA LYS A 142 -2.98 -1.13 15.82
C LYS A 142 -4.27 -1.08 16.64
N LEU A 143 -5.42 -1.13 15.96
CA LEU A 143 -6.71 -1.24 16.62
C LEU A 143 -7.07 -2.69 16.91
N TRP A 144 -7.55 -2.90 18.13
CA TRP A 144 -8.05 -4.17 18.62
C TRP A 144 -9.46 -3.98 19.15
N CYS A 145 -10.31 -4.99 19.04
CA CYS A 145 -11.66 -5.02 19.59
C CYS A 145 -11.72 -6.12 20.66
N ASP A 146 -10.86 -5.97 21.68
CA ASP A 146 -10.59 -6.99 22.70
C ASP A 146 -10.72 -6.47 24.14
N ALA A 147 -11.07 -5.19 24.35
CA ALA A 147 -11.29 -4.65 25.68
C ALA A 147 -12.64 -5.09 26.23
N ASN A 148 -12.65 -5.63 27.46
CA ASN A 148 -13.86 -6.21 28.07
C ASN A 148 -14.74 -5.17 28.75
N GLU A 149 -14.15 -4.04 29.13
CA GLU A 149 -14.75 -2.97 29.90
C GLU A 149 -14.45 -1.63 29.22
N ILE A 150 -15.30 -0.64 29.46
CA ILE A 150 -15.17 0.69 28.85
C ILE A 150 -13.88 1.41 29.26
N ASP A 151 -13.38 1.14 30.48
CA ASP A 151 -12.12 1.71 30.97
C ASP A 151 -10.89 1.20 30.20
N GLY A 152 -11.02 0.06 29.53
CA GLY A 152 -10.01 -0.47 28.61
C GLY A 152 -10.18 0.01 27.16
N ALA A 153 -11.24 0.75 26.85
CA ALA A 153 -11.51 1.25 25.51
C ALA A 153 -10.60 2.44 25.15
N ALA A 154 -10.32 2.62 23.87
CA ALA A 154 -9.79 3.88 23.38
C ALA A 154 -10.92 4.93 23.32
N SER A 155 -10.64 6.12 23.84
CA SER A 155 -11.51 7.29 23.78
C SER A 155 -11.27 8.10 22.51
N TRP A 156 -12.31 8.32 21.71
CA TRP A 156 -12.24 9.00 20.42
C TRP A 156 -12.98 10.34 20.46
N ARG A 157 -12.32 11.42 20.04
CA ARG A 157 -12.94 12.72 19.78
C ARG A 157 -13.50 12.74 18.37
N GLN A 158 -14.78 13.09 18.24
CA GLN A 158 -15.41 13.35 16.95
C GLN A 158 -15.08 14.77 16.49
N LEU A 159 -14.50 14.89 15.30
CA LEU A 159 -14.11 16.15 14.68
C LEU A 159 -14.77 16.24 13.30
N MET A 160 -15.17 17.46 12.91
CA MET A 160 -15.73 17.70 11.58
C MET A 160 -14.63 17.62 10.51
N PRO A 161 -14.91 17.07 9.32
CA PRO A 161 -13.96 17.02 8.22
C PRO A 161 -13.60 18.41 7.72
N LYS A 162 -12.36 18.59 7.26
CA LYS A 162 -11.92 19.87 6.67
C LYS A 162 -12.52 20.13 5.28
N GLN A 163 -12.93 19.08 4.58
CA GLN A 163 -13.40 19.17 3.21
C GLN A 163 -14.85 19.71 3.16
N THR A 164 -15.06 20.84 2.49
CA THR A 164 -16.37 21.50 2.37
C THR A 164 -17.48 20.60 1.80
N ALA A 165 -17.16 19.71 0.86
CA ALA A 165 -18.14 18.77 0.31
C ALA A 165 -18.63 17.78 1.38
N CYS A 166 -17.74 17.33 2.26
CA CYS A 166 -18.05 16.41 3.35
C CYS A 166 -18.91 17.06 4.44
N LEU A 167 -18.67 18.36 4.71
CA LEU A 167 -19.51 19.15 5.62
C LEU A 167 -20.96 19.33 5.14
N ARG A 168 -21.19 19.25 3.82
CA ARG A 168 -22.52 19.44 3.21
C ARG A 168 -23.24 18.14 2.87
N ALA A 169 -22.55 17.02 2.97
CA ALA A 169 -23.14 15.70 2.76
C ALA A 169 -24.09 15.37 3.93
N GLY A 170 -25.24 14.78 3.62
CA GLY A 170 -26.25 14.39 4.61
C GLY A 170 -25.78 13.16 5.40
N ASN A 171 -26.13 11.98 4.92
CA ASN A 171 -25.56 10.72 5.40
C ASN A 171 -24.53 10.18 4.41
N ALA A 172 -23.50 9.51 4.91
CA ALA A 172 -22.48 8.90 4.05
C ALA A 172 -23.02 7.78 3.12
N GLY A 173 -24.24 7.29 3.38
CA GLY A 173 -24.97 6.35 2.52
C GLY A 173 -25.87 6.99 1.47
N ASP A 174 -26.07 8.32 1.50
CA ASP A 174 -26.98 9.00 0.58
C ASP A 174 -26.35 9.10 -0.83
N GLU A 175 -27.19 9.03 -1.87
CA GLU A 175 -26.74 9.20 -3.27
C GLU A 175 -26.70 10.68 -3.71
N ASP A 176 -26.70 11.62 -2.76
CA ASP A 176 -26.71 13.03 -3.08
C ASP A 176 -25.35 13.52 -3.63
N LYS A 177 -25.38 14.63 -4.36
CA LYS A 177 -24.20 15.17 -5.04
C LYS A 177 -23.05 15.53 -4.09
N TYR A 178 -23.33 15.93 -2.85
CA TYR A 178 -22.31 16.28 -1.86
C TYR A 178 -21.70 15.02 -1.25
N THR A 179 -22.51 14.00 -0.96
CA THR A 179 -22.00 12.68 -0.53
C THR A 179 -21.12 12.05 -1.61
N ALA A 180 -21.56 12.07 -2.87
CA ALA A 180 -20.75 11.59 -3.99
C ALA A 180 -19.43 12.37 -4.13
N ALA A 181 -19.48 13.71 -4.03
CA ALA A 181 -18.31 14.57 -4.10
C ALA A 181 -17.35 14.36 -2.93
N CYS A 182 -17.84 14.21 -1.70
CA CYS A 182 -17.03 13.90 -0.53
C CYS A 182 -16.32 12.56 -0.68
N TRP A 183 -17.05 11.50 -1.06
CA TRP A 183 -16.43 10.22 -1.36
C TRP A 183 -15.36 10.34 -2.45
N SER A 184 -15.59 11.13 -3.49
CA SER A 184 -14.58 11.38 -4.53
C SER A 184 -13.36 12.14 -4.00
N ILE A 185 -13.51 13.05 -3.03
CA ILE A 185 -12.37 13.71 -2.39
C ILE A 185 -11.60 12.73 -1.50
N ILE A 186 -12.29 11.97 -0.65
CA ILE A 186 -11.67 10.93 0.19
C ILE A 186 -10.92 9.96 -0.72
N GLU A 187 -11.57 9.43 -1.77
CA GLU A 187 -10.95 8.58 -2.77
C GLU A 187 -9.81 9.29 -3.53
N ALA A 188 -9.85 10.60 -3.76
CA ALA A 188 -8.73 11.34 -4.36
C ALA A 188 -7.55 11.52 -3.40
N GLU A 189 -7.80 11.70 -2.11
CA GLU A 189 -6.78 11.62 -1.05
C GLU A 189 -6.23 10.19 -0.95
N THR A 190 -7.00 9.18 -1.38
CA THR A 190 -6.44 7.85 -1.63
C THR A 190 -5.62 7.78 -2.92
N LEU A 191 -5.83 8.61 -3.93
CA LEU A 191 -5.01 8.57 -5.15
C LEU A 191 -3.59 9.13 -4.95
N THR A 192 -3.34 9.89 -3.88
CA THR A 192 -1.97 10.26 -3.45
C THR A 192 -1.24 9.12 -2.75
N ARG A 193 -1.88 7.95 -2.58
CA ARG A 193 -1.25 6.76 -2.01
C ARG A 193 -0.06 6.34 -2.89
N PRO A 194 1.08 6.03 -2.27
CA PRO A 194 2.24 5.58 -3.02
C PRO A 194 2.02 4.16 -3.57
N THR A 195 2.75 3.84 -4.63
CA THR A 195 3.08 2.45 -4.94
C THR A 195 4.12 1.99 -3.92
N ILE A 196 3.83 0.90 -3.21
CA ILE A 196 4.80 0.31 -2.29
C ILE A 196 5.72 -0.59 -3.09
N LEU A 197 6.97 -0.17 -3.26
CA LEU A 197 8.01 -0.95 -3.92
C LEU A 197 8.85 -1.63 -2.85
N PHE A 198 8.80 -2.96 -2.81
CA PHE A 198 9.41 -3.74 -1.76
C PHE A 198 10.25 -4.91 -2.27
N GLY A 199 11.17 -5.37 -1.42
CA GLY A 199 12.05 -6.49 -1.69
C GLY A 199 12.77 -6.96 -0.42
N THR A 200 13.59 -7.99 -0.59
CA THR A 200 14.49 -8.49 0.47
C THR A 200 15.94 -8.34 0.01
N LEU A 201 16.78 -7.77 0.85
CA LEU A 201 18.22 -7.73 0.56
C LEU A 201 18.81 -9.12 0.72
N LYS A 202 19.80 -9.45 -0.11
CA LYS A 202 20.71 -10.54 0.24
C LYS A 202 21.44 -10.10 1.53
N PRO A 203 21.52 -10.93 2.57
CA PRO A 203 22.18 -10.56 3.82
C PRO A 203 23.57 -10.00 3.55
N LEU A 204 23.86 -8.83 4.11
CA LEU A 204 25.17 -8.20 3.96
C LEU A 204 26.11 -8.78 5.01
N GLU A 205 27.35 -9.07 4.64
CA GLU A 205 28.35 -9.62 5.56
C GLU A 205 29.10 -8.52 6.36
N ARG A 206 28.86 -7.25 6.03
CA ARG A 206 29.72 -6.11 6.39
C ARG A 206 28.97 -4.78 6.23
N ALA A 207 29.40 -3.77 6.99
CA ALA A 207 28.84 -2.40 6.96
C ALA A 207 29.46 -1.49 5.88
N GLU A 208 30.44 -1.99 5.11
CA GLU A 208 31.13 -1.27 4.05
C GLU A 208 31.56 -2.23 2.92
N PRO A 209 31.79 -1.77 1.68
CA PRO A 209 32.21 -2.64 0.59
C PRO A 209 33.51 -3.41 0.93
N LYS A 210 33.62 -4.66 0.50
CA LYS A 210 34.89 -5.42 0.57
C LYS A 210 35.97 -4.74 -0.26
N ASN A 211 35.58 -4.27 -1.43
CA ASN A 211 36.44 -3.59 -2.38
C ASN A 211 35.61 -2.53 -3.10
N ALA A 212 35.90 -1.26 -2.86
CA ALA A 212 35.19 -0.14 -3.48
C ALA A 212 35.30 -0.12 -5.03
N SER A 213 36.26 -0.86 -5.60
CA SER A 213 36.45 -1.02 -7.05
C SER A 213 35.74 -2.24 -7.64
N ASP A 214 35.17 -3.11 -6.80
CA ASP A 214 34.40 -4.28 -7.26
C ASP A 214 32.95 -3.89 -7.55
N MET A 215 32.60 -3.78 -8.84
CA MET A 215 31.23 -3.46 -9.25
C MET A 215 30.20 -4.54 -8.86
N TYR A 216 30.66 -5.74 -8.51
CA TYR A 216 29.83 -6.87 -8.10
C TYR A 216 29.68 -6.98 -6.57
N ASP A 217 30.24 -6.04 -5.80
CA ASP A 217 30.14 -6.04 -4.35
C ASP A 217 28.66 -5.90 -3.90
N PRO A 218 28.12 -6.84 -3.09
CA PRO A 218 26.73 -6.80 -2.65
C PRO A 218 26.33 -5.51 -1.93
N PHE A 219 27.24 -4.88 -1.18
CA PHE A 219 26.98 -3.62 -0.49
C PHE A 219 26.80 -2.48 -1.48
N ILE A 220 27.65 -2.42 -2.52
CA ILE A 220 27.56 -1.38 -3.57
C ILE A 220 26.24 -1.51 -4.34
N ILE A 221 25.88 -2.73 -4.74
CA ILE A 221 24.63 -3.03 -5.44
C ILE A 221 23.42 -2.63 -4.59
N ALA A 222 23.39 -3.06 -3.32
CA ALA A 222 22.32 -2.74 -2.37
C ALA A 222 22.18 -1.23 -2.20
N LYS A 223 23.28 -0.52 -1.90
CA LYS A 223 23.29 0.93 -1.70
C LYS A 223 22.70 1.67 -2.89
N ARG A 224 23.10 1.29 -4.11
CA ARG A 224 22.56 1.87 -5.35
C ARG A 224 21.06 1.62 -5.45
N THR A 225 20.61 0.37 -5.36
CA THR A 225 19.19 0.02 -5.46
C THR A 225 18.34 0.81 -4.46
N LEU A 226 18.78 0.90 -3.21
CA LEU A 226 18.08 1.63 -2.15
C LEU A 226 17.93 3.12 -2.48
N ILE A 227 19.01 3.77 -2.93
CA ILE A 227 18.96 5.18 -3.35
C ILE A 227 18.04 5.34 -4.58
N ASN A 228 18.12 4.45 -5.55
CA ASN A 228 17.25 4.51 -6.73
C ASN A 228 15.77 4.45 -6.34
N TRP A 229 15.40 3.46 -5.54
CA TRP A 229 14.01 3.23 -5.17
C TRP A 229 13.45 4.41 -4.36
N ALA A 230 14.27 5.00 -3.49
CA ALA A 230 13.91 6.20 -2.73
C ALA A 230 13.75 7.45 -3.58
N ARG A 231 14.36 7.53 -4.78
CA ARG A 231 14.22 8.66 -5.70
C ARG A 231 13.09 8.49 -6.72
N LEU A 232 12.40 7.34 -6.76
CA LEU A 232 11.33 7.09 -7.72
C LEU A 232 10.07 7.90 -7.38
N PRO A 233 9.49 8.63 -8.36
CA PRO A 233 8.30 9.44 -8.12
C PRO A 233 7.08 8.56 -7.80
N GLY A 234 6.34 8.93 -6.75
CA GLY A 234 5.11 8.22 -6.35
C GLY A 234 5.34 6.84 -5.74
N VAL A 235 6.59 6.51 -5.40
CA VAL A 235 6.98 5.24 -4.81
C VAL A 235 7.39 5.42 -3.35
N LYS A 236 6.98 4.48 -2.51
CA LYS A 236 7.48 4.31 -1.15
C LYS A 236 8.34 3.05 -1.11
N PRO A 237 9.67 3.17 -0.94
CA PRO A 237 10.56 2.01 -0.81
C PRO A 237 10.42 1.34 0.56
N VAL A 238 10.31 0.01 0.55
CA VAL A 238 10.19 -0.82 1.76
C VAL A 238 11.11 -2.03 1.66
N VAL A 239 11.92 -2.26 2.69
CA VAL A 239 12.83 -3.40 2.74
C VAL A 239 12.38 -4.35 3.84
N LEU A 240 12.21 -5.62 3.50
CA LEU A 240 11.98 -6.66 4.49
C LEU A 240 13.32 -7.28 4.86
N SER A 241 13.78 -7.03 6.09
CA SER A 241 15.09 -7.50 6.56
C SER A 241 15.19 -7.55 8.08
N GLU A 242 15.74 -8.65 8.58
CA GLU A 242 16.23 -8.80 9.96
C GLU A 242 17.75 -8.63 10.05
N ASP A 243 18.45 -8.41 8.93
CA ASP A 243 19.91 -8.29 8.87
C ASP A 243 20.39 -6.92 9.41
N PRO A 244 21.15 -6.88 10.51
CA PRO A 244 21.60 -5.62 11.11
C PRO A 244 22.42 -4.74 10.16
N PHE A 245 23.22 -5.34 9.27
CA PHE A 245 24.02 -4.59 8.31
C PHE A 245 23.15 -3.89 7.26
N SER A 246 22.11 -4.58 6.77
CA SER A 246 21.09 -3.98 5.90
C SER A 246 20.35 -2.84 6.60
N GLN A 247 19.95 -3.01 7.86
CA GLN A 247 19.27 -1.96 8.62
C GLN A 247 20.16 -0.73 8.81
N SER A 248 21.42 -0.93 9.21
CA SER A 248 22.41 0.14 9.36
C SER A 248 22.69 0.89 8.05
N LEU A 249 22.76 0.17 6.92
CA LEU A 249 22.88 0.79 5.59
C LEU A 249 21.68 1.69 5.27
N ILE A 250 20.46 1.20 5.54
CA ILE A 250 19.22 1.95 5.30
C ILE A 250 19.16 3.21 6.16
N GLU A 251 19.49 3.10 7.46
CA GLU A 251 19.56 4.24 8.38
C GLU A 251 20.56 5.29 7.90
N THR A 252 21.75 4.86 7.48
CA THR A 252 22.79 5.74 6.93
C THR A 252 22.32 6.47 5.68
N ILE A 253 21.64 5.78 4.76
CA ILE A 253 21.07 6.38 3.55
C ILE A 253 19.97 7.37 3.90
N ASN A 254 19.01 6.99 4.76
CA ASN A 254 17.93 7.86 5.18
C ASN A 254 18.46 9.14 5.84
N ALA A 255 19.48 9.05 6.70
CA ALA A 255 20.12 10.20 7.32
C ALA A 255 20.83 11.10 6.30
N ALA A 256 21.57 10.53 5.36
CA ALA A 256 22.34 11.28 4.35
C ALA A 256 21.45 12.03 3.33
N TYR A 257 20.24 11.54 3.07
CA TYR A 257 19.30 12.12 2.10
C TYR A 257 18.08 12.78 2.76
N ALA A 258 18.03 12.87 4.08
CA ALA A 258 16.93 13.51 4.81
C ALA A 258 16.66 14.94 4.29
N GLY A 259 15.41 15.22 3.94
CA GLY A 259 14.97 16.52 3.44
C GLY A 259 15.37 16.85 1.98
N ARG A 260 16.09 15.97 1.27
CA ARG A 260 16.40 16.20 -0.15
C ARG A 260 15.12 16.11 -1.00
N PRO A 261 14.86 17.08 -1.91
CA PRO A 261 13.70 17.03 -2.78
C PRO A 261 13.65 15.75 -3.62
N GLY A 262 12.47 15.11 -3.66
CA GLY A 262 12.23 13.88 -4.43
C GLY A 262 12.82 12.61 -3.81
N PHE A 263 13.28 12.65 -2.56
CA PHE A 263 13.72 11.47 -1.82
C PHE A 263 12.65 11.03 -0.80
N SER A 264 12.22 9.77 -0.88
CA SER A 264 11.32 9.11 0.07
C SER A 264 12.12 8.28 1.07
N SER A 265 11.85 8.42 2.38
CA SER A 265 12.48 7.56 3.38
C SER A 265 12.18 6.08 3.14
N ILE A 266 13.21 5.25 3.26
CA ILE A 266 13.14 3.80 3.14
C ILE A 266 12.68 3.22 4.47
N GLU A 267 11.57 2.47 4.44
CA GLU A 267 11.03 1.81 5.62
C GLU A 267 11.49 0.35 5.71
N ILE A 268 11.56 -0.17 6.94
CA ILE A 268 12.00 -1.53 7.24
C ILE A 268 10.84 -2.27 7.88
N ILE A 269 10.54 -3.47 7.37
CA ILE A 269 9.64 -4.42 8.04
C ILE A 269 10.48 -5.63 8.46
N SER A 270 10.59 -5.86 9.77
CA SER A 270 11.29 -7.02 10.33
C SER A 270 10.37 -8.22 10.57
N GLU A 271 9.05 -8.01 10.63
CA GLU A 271 8.08 -9.07 10.90
C GLU A 271 7.53 -9.67 9.60
N PHE A 272 7.98 -10.87 9.25
CA PHE A 272 7.45 -11.62 8.10
C PHE A 272 7.57 -13.13 8.30
N GLU A 273 6.80 -13.89 7.52
CA GLU A 273 6.80 -15.34 7.61
C GLU A 273 8.12 -15.95 7.12
N MET A 274 8.72 -16.77 7.98
CA MET A 274 9.89 -17.58 7.67
C MET A 274 9.49 -19.03 7.43
N GLN A 275 10.08 -19.67 6.42
CA GLN A 275 10.00 -21.11 6.24
C GLN A 275 10.85 -21.78 7.32
N LYS A 276 10.22 -22.65 8.13
CA LYS A 276 10.78 -23.24 9.35
C LYS A 276 12.07 -24.05 9.15
N ASP A 277 12.14 -24.86 8.10
CA ASP A 277 13.25 -25.79 7.84
C ASP A 277 14.44 -25.09 7.17
N TYR A 278 14.21 -23.99 6.46
CA TYR A 278 15.22 -23.25 5.71
C TYR A 278 15.68 -21.97 6.38
N GLY A 279 14.95 -21.46 7.37
CA GLY A 279 15.24 -20.18 8.03
C GLY A 279 15.27 -19.01 7.04
N GLN A 280 14.40 -19.05 6.02
CA GLN A 280 14.36 -18.05 4.94
C GLN A 280 12.95 -17.50 4.76
N PRO A 281 12.78 -16.24 4.31
CA PRO A 281 11.48 -15.65 4.12
C PRO A 281 10.67 -16.41 3.06
N THR A 282 9.35 -16.42 3.19
CA THR A 282 8.43 -16.88 2.14
C THR A 282 7.85 -15.71 1.38
N TYR A 283 7.62 -15.85 0.07
CA TYR A 283 6.98 -14.80 -0.71
C TYR A 283 5.58 -14.48 -0.17
N ARG A 284 4.81 -15.49 0.26
CA ARG A 284 3.55 -15.29 0.99
C ARG A 284 3.75 -14.34 2.18
N GLY A 285 4.75 -14.63 3.02
CA GLY A 285 5.12 -13.81 4.16
C GLY A 285 5.37 -12.37 3.79
N LEU A 286 6.25 -12.14 2.81
CA LEU A 286 6.61 -10.80 2.38
C LEU A 286 5.39 -9.99 1.93
N PHE A 287 4.59 -10.56 1.03
CA PHE A 287 3.39 -9.90 0.50
C PHE A 287 2.37 -9.60 1.59
N ARG A 288 2.12 -10.56 2.48
CA ARG A 288 1.22 -10.37 3.61
C ARG A 288 1.71 -9.26 4.51
N SER A 289 2.97 -9.28 4.92
CA SER A 289 3.55 -8.24 5.76
C SER A 289 3.42 -6.85 5.13
N VAL A 290 3.69 -6.72 3.83
CA VAL A 290 3.53 -5.44 3.12
C VAL A 290 2.08 -5.00 3.01
N ILE A 291 1.16 -5.89 2.66
CA ILE A 291 -0.28 -5.56 2.56
C ILE A 291 -0.84 -5.23 3.93
N GLU A 292 -0.42 -5.94 4.96
CA GLU A 292 -0.73 -5.62 6.33
C GLU A 292 -0.22 -4.20 6.62
N HIS A 293 1.07 -3.88 6.45
CA HIS A 293 1.61 -2.53 6.76
C HIS A 293 1.06 -1.40 5.89
N TYR A 294 0.73 -1.68 4.62
CA TYR A 294 0.18 -0.74 3.65
C TYR A 294 -1.07 -1.28 2.93
N PRO A 295 -2.19 -1.53 3.63
CA PRO A 295 -3.49 -1.95 3.05
C PRO A 295 -4.07 -0.90 2.11
N PHE A 296 -3.48 0.29 2.15
CA PHE A 296 -3.82 1.44 1.37
C PHE A 296 -2.70 1.82 0.42
N ALA A 297 -1.85 0.89 0.03
CA ALA A 297 -1.03 1.11 -1.14
C ALA A 297 -1.93 1.39 -2.36
N LYS A 298 -1.52 2.30 -3.25
CA LYS A 298 -2.17 2.42 -4.56
C LYS A 298 -1.97 1.13 -5.37
N SER A 299 -0.76 0.58 -5.25
CA SER A 299 -0.38 -0.73 -5.75
C SER A 299 0.82 -1.22 -4.96
N ILE A 300 1.06 -2.52 -4.99
CA ILE A 300 2.26 -3.13 -4.41
C ILE A 300 3.13 -3.68 -5.53
N MET A 301 4.43 -3.58 -5.38
CA MET A 301 5.41 -4.04 -6.33
C MET A 301 6.53 -4.77 -5.61
N TYR A 302 6.74 -6.03 -5.95
CA TYR A 302 7.94 -6.74 -5.54
C TYR A 302 9.00 -6.57 -6.63
N ALA A 303 10.24 -6.37 -6.22
CA ALA A 303 11.39 -6.51 -7.11
C ALA A 303 12.61 -7.06 -6.36
N ASN A 304 13.48 -7.75 -7.07
CA ASN A 304 14.79 -8.11 -6.54
C ASN A 304 15.61 -6.83 -6.23
N MET A 305 16.40 -6.87 -5.16
CA MET A 305 17.16 -5.72 -4.66
C MET A 305 18.44 -5.39 -5.47
N ASP A 306 18.53 -5.91 -6.69
CA ASP A 306 19.57 -5.60 -7.68
C ASP A 306 18.99 -4.92 -8.94
N ILE A 307 17.70 -4.56 -8.92
CA ILE A 307 17.03 -3.87 -10.03
C ILE A 307 16.97 -2.35 -9.81
N LEU A 308 17.47 -1.60 -10.80
CA LEU A 308 17.28 -0.15 -10.91
C LEU A 308 16.13 0.17 -11.87
N PHE A 309 15.28 1.11 -11.49
CA PHE A 309 14.16 1.61 -12.30
C PHE A 309 14.38 3.06 -12.70
N THR A 310 13.58 3.52 -13.66
CA THR A 310 13.47 4.93 -14.05
C THR A 310 12.03 5.43 -13.80
N SER A 311 11.78 6.71 -14.05
CA SER A 311 10.46 7.35 -14.04
C SER A 311 9.47 6.66 -14.98
N SER A 312 9.95 5.85 -15.93
CA SER A 312 9.13 4.95 -16.74
C SER A 312 8.28 4.00 -15.90
N LEU A 313 8.69 3.65 -14.67
CA LEU A 313 7.92 2.83 -13.74
C LEU A 313 6.58 3.47 -13.40
N ALA A 314 6.60 4.69 -12.86
CA ALA A 314 5.40 5.42 -12.46
C ALA A 314 4.47 5.66 -13.67
N ASN A 315 5.04 6.13 -14.79
CA ASN A 315 4.31 6.36 -16.03
C ASN A 315 3.61 5.10 -16.56
N THR A 316 4.28 3.95 -16.49
CA THR A 316 3.74 2.67 -16.95
C THR A 316 2.64 2.17 -16.03
N LEU A 317 2.86 2.20 -14.71
CA LEU A 317 1.86 1.82 -13.70
C LEU A 317 0.58 2.64 -13.84
N ASP A 318 0.71 3.97 -13.93
CA ASP A 318 -0.42 4.89 -14.09
C ASP A 318 -1.23 4.56 -15.34
N LYS A 319 -0.53 4.25 -16.44
CA LYS A 319 -1.22 3.91 -17.69
C LYS A 319 -1.98 2.58 -17.59
N VAL A 320 -1.35 1.55 -17.02
CA VAL A 320 -2.00 0.24 -16.84
C VAL A 320 -3.21 0.36 -15.92
N GLN A 321 -3.07 1.06 -14.79
CA GLN A 321 -4.17 1.31 -13.87
C GLN A 321 -5.31 2.07 -14.55
N HIS A 322 -5.02 3.13 -15.31
CA HIS A 322 -6.04 3.86 -16.06
C HIS A 322 -6.81 2.97 -17.06
N VAL A 323 -6.11 2.07 -17.76
CA VAL A 323 -6.74 1.11 -18.68
C VAL A 323 -7.60 0.10 -17.92
N TYR A 324 -7.12 -0.43 -16.79
CA TYR A 324 -7.89 -1.29 -15.90
C TYR A 324 -9.18 -0.62 -15.43
N GLU A 325 -9.10 0.61 -14.90
CA GLU A 325 -10.27 1.34 -14.39
C GLU A 325 -11.31 1.59 -15.49
N ARG A 326 -10.86 1.93 -16.71
CA ARG A 326 -11.77 2.07 -17.86
C ARG A 326 -12.44 0.75 -18.23
N ARG A 327 -11.70 -0.37 -18.24
CA ARG A 327 -12.25 -1.70 -18.54
C ARG A 327 -13.23 -2.16 -17.46
N LYS A 328 -12.92 -1.94 -16.18
CA LYS A 328 -13.79 -2.21 -15.02
C LYS A 328 -15.11 -1.45 -15.16
N LYS A 329 -15.05 -0.12 -15.36
CA LYS A 329 -16.23 0.74 -15.57
C LYS A 329 -17.07 0.28 -16.77
N TRP A 330 -16.43 -0.02 -17.89
CA TRP A 330 -17.12 -0.49 -19.09
C TRP A 330 -17.81 -1.84 -18.89
N LYS A 331 -17.14 -2.83 -18.27
CA LYS A 331 -17.74 -4.14 -17.98
C LYS A 331 -18.91 -4.02 -17.00
N ASN A 332 -18.80 -3.19 -15.96
CA ASN A 332 -19.88 -2.94 -15.00
C ASN A 332 -21.11 -2.36 -15.70
N LYS A 333 -20.90 -1.32 -16.54
CA LYS A 333 -21.96 -0.72 -17.34
C LYS A 333 -22.62 -1.74 -18.29
N LYS A 334 -21.82 -2.55 -19.01
CA LYS A 334 -22.33 -3.52 -19.99
C LYS A 334 -23.11 -4.65 -19.34
N LYS A 335 -22.66 -5.17 -18.18
CA LYS A 335 -23.32 -6.29 -17.48
C LYS A 335 -24.37 -5.85 -16.45
N LYS A 336 -24.63 -4.54 -16.30
CA LYS A 336 -25.46 -3.96 -15.22
C LYS A 336 -25.07 -4.51 -13.83
N LEU A 337 -23.80 -4.82 -13.64
CA LEU A 337 -23.31 -5.35 -12.37
C LEU A 337 -23.01 -4.18 -11.46
N GLN A 338 -23.58 -4.20 -10.25
CA GLN A 338 -23.12 -3.35 -9.14
C GLN A 338 -21.67 -3.71 -8.80
N ASN A 339 -21.29 -4.98 -8.97
CA ASN A 339 -20.00 -5.52 -8.56
C ASN A 339 -19.23 -6.14 -9.73
N SER A 340 -18.07 -5.57 -10.03
CA SER A 340 -17.21 -6.13 -11.07
C SER A 340 -16.60 -7.44 -10.59
N PRO A 341 -16.56 -8.50 -11.42
CA PRO A 341 -15.67 -9.62 -11.16
C PRO A 341 -14.18 -9.24 -11.34
N TYR A 342 -13.87 -8.01 -11.78
CA TYR A 342 -12.51 -7.52 -11.89
C TYR A 342 -11.88 -7.30 -10.51
N GLN A 343 -11.02 -8.23 -10.11
CA GLN A 343 -10.28 -8.21 -8.85
C GLN A 343 -9.10 -7.23 -8.89
N GLY A 344 -8.45 -7.05 -10.04
CA GLY A 344 -7.31 -6.14 -10.14
C GLY A 344 -6.55 -6.19 -11.46
N TRP A 345 -5.34 -5.68 -11.44
CA TRP A 345 -4.37 -5.76 -12.52
C TRP A 345 -3.02 -6.26 -12.01
N PHE A 346 -2.23 -6.84 -12.91
CA PHE A 346 -0.89 -7.37 -12.70
C PHE A 346 0.00 -6.91 -13.85
N ILE A 347 1.23 -6.51 -13.54
CA ILE A 347 2.28 -6.28 -14.51
C ILE A 347 3.50 -7.11 -14.19
N VAL A 348 4.20 -7.53 -15.23
CA VAL A 348 5.51 -8.18 -15.20
C VAL A 348 6.27 -7.77 -16.45
N GLY A 349 7.59 -7.80 -16.42
CA GLY A 349 8.38 -7.57 -17.63
C GLY A 349 9.79 -8.11 -17.51
N ARG A 350 10.55 -7.92 -18.58
CA ARG A 350 11.92 -8.42 -18.70
C ARG A 350 12.90 -7.35 -18.22
N ARG A 351 13.93 -7.80 -17.52
CA ARG A 351 15.06 -6.95 -17.12
C ARG A 351 16.11 -6.83 -18.23
N ILE A 352 16.94 -5.82 -18.11
CA ILE A 352 18.11 -5.58 -18.95
C ILE A 352 19.34 -5.78 -18.07
N ASN A 353 20.14 -6.82 -18.35
CA ASN A 353 21.34 -7.11 -17.57
C ASN A 353 22.47 -6.14 -17.96
N VAL A 354 23.08 -5.50 -16.97
CA VAL A 354 24.15 -4.50 -17.13
C VAL A 354 25.25 -4.70 -16.08
N ASP A 355 26.50 -4.59 -16.50
CA ASP A 355 27.65 -4.42 -15.61
C ASP A 355 27.76 -2.93 -15.22
N VAL A 356 27.14 -2.53 -14.11
CA VAL A 356 27.05 -1.12 -13.71
C VAL A 356 28.39 -0.64 -13.13
N PRO A 357 29.11 0.29 -13.80
CA PRO A 357 30.45 0.71 -13.38
C PRO A 357 30.50 1.21 -11.94
N THR A 358 31.60 0.98 -11.21
CA THR A 358 31.76 1.43 -9.80
C THR A 358 31.60 2.94 -9.63
N ASN A 359 32.08 3.71 -10.60
CA ASN A 359 32.01 5.18 -10.62
C ASN A 359 30.65 5.75 -11.07
N TRP A 360 29.70 4.91 -11.48
CA TRP A 360 28.35 5.38 -11.80
C TRP A 360 27.62 5.79 -10.52
N SER A 361 27.05 7.00 -10.50
CA SER A 361 26.43 7.60 -9.32
C SER A 361 25.00 8.05 -9.60
N MET A 362 24.18 7.96 -8.55
CA MET A 362 22.83 8.51 -8.49
C MET A 362 22.78 9.88 -7.83
N ASP A 363 23.89 10.59 -7.63
CA ASP A 363 23.85 11.89 -6.98
C ASP A 363 23.51 13.04 -7.94
N THR A 364 23.54 12.79 -9.24
CA THR A 364 23.21 13.81 -10.23
C THR A 364 21.69 14.03 -10.32
N GLU A 365 21.28 15.23 -10.73
CA GLU A 365 19.87 15.54 -10.98
C GLU A 365 19.31 14.75 -12.17
N ASN A 366 20.16 14.42 -13.15
CA ASN A 366 19.80 13.72 -14.38
C ASN A 366 19.95 12.18 -14.29
N TRP A 367 20.01 11.61 -13.09
CA TRP A 367 20.17 10.16 -12.86
C TRP A 367 19.21 9.30 -13.70
N ASP A 368 17.95 9.73 -13.83
CA ASP A 368 16.91 9.00 -14.55
C ASP A 368 17.25 8.87 -16.05
N SER A 369 17.66 9.99 -16.65
CA SER A 369 18.11 10.04 -18.03
C SER A 369 19.43 9.28 -18.23
N ALA A 370 20.32 9.29 -17.24
CA ALA A 370 21.57 8.53 -17.29
C ALA A 370 21.30 7.01 -17.32
N ILE A 371 20.32 6.49 -16.57
CA ILE A 371 19.92 5.09 -16.66
C ILE A 371 19.40 4.76 -18.08
N GLU A 372 18.50 5.58 -18.62
CA GLU A 372 17.89 5.35 -19.95
C GLU A 372 18.90 5.46 -21.11
N THR A 373 19.88 6.35 -21.02
CA THR A 373 20.80 6.65 -22.13
C THR A 373 22.14 5.91 -22.03
N GLN A 374 22.65 5.69 -20.82
CA GLN A 374 23.97 5.10 -20.59
C GLN A 374 23.87 3.61 -20.23
N LEU A 375 23.14 3.26 -19.16
CA LEU A 375 23.10 1.87 -18.68
C LEU A 375 22.28 0.98 -19.63
N LYS A 376 21.09 1.44 -20.02
CA LYS A 376 20.20 0.68 -20.91
C LYS A 376 20.82 0.37 -22.27
N SER A 377 21.62 1.28 -22.83
CA SER A 377 22.26 1.10 -24.14
C SER A 377 23.42 0.10 -24.11
N GLN A 378 24.03 -0.11 -22.94
CA GLN A 378 25.10 -1.09 -22.72
C GLN A 378 24.57 -2.49 -22.40
N GLY A 379 23.32 -2.59 -21.96
CA GLY A 379 22.73 -3.82 -21.46
C GLY A 379 22.18 -4.76 -22.52
N LYS A 380 21.85 -5.98 -22.09
CA LYS A 380 21.16 -6.98 -22.91
C LYS A 380 19.85 -7.37 -22.25
N MET A 381 18.76 -7.34 -23.03
CA MET A 381 17.45 -7.82 -22.59
C MET A 381 17.56 -9.31 -22.21
N PHE A 382 17.23 -9.65 -20.97
CA PHE A 382 17.33 -11.03 -20.46
C PHE A 382 16.09 -11.85 -20.80
N SER A 383 16.07 -13.15 -20.49
CA SER A 383 15.02 -14.08 -20.89
C SER A 383 13.62 -13.70 -20.37
N SER A 384 12.56 -14.15 -21.06
CA SER A 384 11.16 -13.89 -20.70
C SER A 384 10.63 -14.76 -19.56
N ASP A 385 11.40 -15.75 -19.10
CA ASP A 385 11.12 -16.57 -17.91
C ASP A 385 11.85 -16.09 -16.65
N ALA A 386 12.58 -14.98 -16.74
CA ALA A 386 13.45 -14.49 -15.68
C ALA A 386 12.86 -13.19 -15.09
N GLU A 387 11.81 -13.36 -14.28
CA GLU A 387 10.86 -12.33 -13.88
C GLU A 387 11.22 -11.73 -12.50
N ASP A 388 12.14 -10.76 -12.49
CA ASP A 388 12.69 -10.20 -11.25
C ASP A 388 11.84 -9.09 -10.61
N TYR A 389 10.74 -8.69 -11.24
CA TYR A 389 9.84 -7.69 -10.70
C TYR A 389 8.41 -7.88 -11.21
N PHE A 390 7.46 -7.54 -10.37
CA PHE A 390 6.04 -7.53 -10.71
C PHE A 390 5.28 -6.58 -9.79
N ALA A 391 4.27 -5.90 -10.34
CA ALA A 391 3.41 -5.00 -9.58
C ALA A 391 1.94 -5.31 -9.81
N MET A 392 1.11 -5.03 -8.83
CA MET A 392 -0.30 -5.39 -8.88
C MET A 392 -1.18 -4.54 -7.97
N SER A 393 -2.48 -4.65 -8.19
CA SER A 393 -3.48 -4.22 -7.20
C SER A 393 -3.31 -5.01 -5.89
N VAL A 394 -3.44 -4.34 -4.75
CA VAL A 394 -3.31 -4.91 -3.39
C VAL A 394 -4.14 -6.20 -3.24
N ASP A 395 -5.37 -6.17 -3.73
CA ASP A 395 -6.37 -7.23 -3.54
C ASP A 395 -6.43 -8.26 -4.69
N LEU A 396 -5.44 -8.28 -5.59
CA LEU A 396 -5.49 -9.18 -6.75
C LEU A 396 -5.43 -10.66 -6.34
N PHE A 397 -4.58 -11.00 -5.37
CA PHE A 397 -4.36 -12.36 -4.92
C PHE A 397 -4.76 -12.53 -3.46
N ASN A 398 -5.32 -13.70 -3.13
CA ASN A 398 -5.46 -14.11 -1.74
C ASN A 398 -4.13 -14.66 -1.23
N TRP A 399 -3.33 -13.79 -0.60
CA TRP A 399 -2.01 -14.17 -0.10
C TRP A 399 -2.07 -15.19 1.05
N TYR A 400 -3.20 -15.31 1.78
CA TYR A 400 -3.36 -16.33 2.81
C TYR A 400 -3.41 -17.76 2.24
N GLU A 401 -3.89 -17.91 1.01
CA GLU A 401 -3.99 -19.20 0.29
C GLU A 401 -2.79 -19.46 -0.62
N THR A 402 -1.90 -18.49 -0.77
CA THR A 402 -0.71 -18.64 -1.61
C THR A 402 0.26 -19.66 -0.99
N PRO A 403 0.81 -20.61 -1.76
CA PRO A 403 1.80 -21.55 -1.24
C PRO A 403 3.04 -20.81 -0.69
N PRO A 404 3.67 -21.30 0.39
CA PRO A 404 4.81 -20.64 1.04
C PRO A 404 6.12 -20.87 0.27
N PHE A 405 6.19 -20.42 -0.98
CA PHE A 405 7.41 -20.46 -1.78
C PHE A 405 8.54 -19.68 -1.07
N ILE A 406 9.71 -20.29 -0.97
CA ILE A 406 10.89 -19.70 -0.33
C ILE A 406 11.50 -18.65 -1.26
N VAL A 407 11.84 -17.49 -0.70
CA VAL A 407 12.45 -16.38 -1.42
C VAL A 407 13.82 -16.77 -1.99
N GLY A 408 14.05 -16.40 -3.25
CA GLY A 408 15.25 -16.74 -4.02
C GLY A 408 15.35 -18.21 -4.46
N GLY A 409 14.37 -19.06 -4.15
CA GLY A 409 14.15 -20.28 -4.92
C GLY A 409 13.48 -19.96 -6.26
N ILE A 410 13.65 -20.84 -7.25
CA ILE A 410 13.04 -20.63 -8.58
C ILE A 410 11.51 -20.80 -8.56
N VAL A 411 10.87 -20.60 -9.72
CA VAL A 411 9.48 -20.86 -10.10
C VAL A 411 8.37 -20.04 -9.46
N PHE A 412 8.61 -19.30 -8.37
CA PHE A 412 7.55 -18.49 -7.75
C PHE A 412 7.03 -17.40 -8.69
N ASP A 413 7.95 -16.66 -9.31
CA ASP A 413 7.70 -15.58 -10.26
C ASP A 413 6.87 -16.10 -11.45
N ASN A 414 7.34 -17.18 -12.08
CA ASN A 414 6.66 -17.84 -13.19
C ASN A 414 5.27 -18.38 -12.79
N TRP A 415 5.14 -18.94 -11.58
CA TRP A 415 3.86 -19.41 -11.04
C TRP A 415 2.89 -18.24 -10.86
N LEU A 416 3.35 -17.13 -10.28
CA LEU A 416 2.55 -15.94 -10.00
C LEU A 416 2.04 -15.30 -11.31
N THR A 417 2.92 -15.13 -12.29
CA THR A 417 2.54 -14.69 -13.65
C THR A 417 1.49 -15.62 -14.23
N SER A 418 1.68 -16.93 -14.09
CA SER A 418 0.67 -17.88 -14.58
C SER A 418 -0.68 -17.74 -13.88
N ARG A 419 -0.72 -17.39 -12.59
CA ARG A 419 -1.99 -17.11 -11.88
C ARG A 419 -2.64 -15.83 -12.38
N ALA A 420 -1.87 -14.77 -12.59
CA ALA A 420 -2.38 -13.51 -13.14
C ALA A 420 -3.00 -13.71 -14.53
N VAL A 421 -2.32 -14.46 -15.41
CA VAL A 421 -2.81 -14.74 -16.77
C VAL A 421 -4.10 -15.56 -16.74
N LEU A 422 -4.21 -16.57 -15.86
CA LEU A 422 -5.45 -17.34 -15.69
C LEU A 422 -6.61 -16.45 -15.22
N LEU A 423 -6.36 -15.50 -14.32
CA LEU A 423 -7.38 -14.53 -13.88
C LEU A 423 -7.80 -13.58 -15.02
N ASP A 424 -6.87 -13.15 -15.87
CA ASP A 424 -7.19 -12.32 -17.05
C ASP A 424 -8.04 -13.10 -18.07
N ILE A 425 -7.66 -14.33 -18.40
CA ILE A 425 -8.44 -15.22 -19.28
C ILE A 425 -9.86 -15.45 -18.74
N ALA A 426 -10.00 -15.60 -17.41
CA ALA A 426 -11.29 -15.69 -16.74
C ALA A 426 -12.07 -14.35 -16.69
N GLY A 427 -11.50 -13.28 -17.20
CA GLY A 427 -12.08 -11.94 -17.24
C GLY A 427 -12.11 -11.21 -15.89
N LYS A 428 -11.31 -11.68 -14.92
CA LYS A 428 -11.22 -11.19 -13.53
C LYS A 428 -10.01 -10.27 -13.29
N ALA A 429 -9.00 -10.30 -14.14
CA ALA A 429 -7.83 -9.42 -14.00
C ALA A 429 -7.38 -8.82 -15.33
N LEU A 430 -6.41 -7.91 -15.27
CA LEU A 430 -5.66 -7.40 -16.42
C LEU A 430 -4.19 -7.75 -16.21
N ALA A 431 -3.64 -8.71 -16.96
CA ALA A 431 -2.24 -9.10 -16.90
C ALA A 431 -1.47 -8.49 -18.10
N VAL A 432 -0.43 -7.70 -17.81
CA VAL A 432 0.26 -6.89 -18.81
C VAL A 432 1.77 -7.10 -18.79
N ASP A 433 2.33 -7.45 -19.94
CA ASP A 433 3.77 -7.41 -20.19
C ASP A 433 4.24 -5.94 -20.36
N VAL A 434 5.01 -5.45 -19.41
CA VAL A 434 5.51 -4.07 -19.39
C VAL A 434 6.90 -3.87 -19.99
N THR A 435 7.51 -4.92 -20.53
CA THR A 435 8.87 -4.89 -21.10
C THR A 435 9.09 -3.75 -22.10
N GLY A 436 8.07 -3.42 -22.89
CA GLY A 436 8.16 -2.41 -23.94
C GLY A 436 8.19 -0.96 -23.45
N THR A 437 7.87 -0.69 -22.17
CA THR A 437 7.78 0.69 -21.65
C THR A 437 8.43 0.93 -20.31
N LEU A 438 8.55 -0.09 -19.46
CA LEU A 438 9.22 0.00 -18.16
C LEU A 438 10.67 -0.44 -18.29
N THR A 439 11.60 0.44 -17.91
CA THR A 439 13.04 0.14 -17.87
C THR A 439 13.41 -0.44 -16.51
N ALA A 440 13.83 -1.71 -16.50
CA ALA A 440 14.35 -2.41 -15.33
C ALA A 440 15.79 -2.87 -15.60
N ILE A 441 16.78 -2.21 -15.01
CA ILE A 441 18.20 -2.55 -15.15
C ILE A 441 18.59 -3.51 -14.03
N HIS A 442 18.95 -4.74 -14.39
CA HIS A 442 19.52 -5.70 -13.45
C HIS A 442 21.03 -5.49 -13.34
N GLN A 443 21.49 -5.15 -12.13
CA GLN A 443 22.90 -5.07 -11.80
C GLN A 443 23.46 -6.50 -11.72
N ASN A 444 24.33 -6.86 -12.65
CA ASN A 444 25.02 -8.14 -12.59
C ASN A 444 25.75 -8.26 -11.24
N HIS A 445 25.75 -9.44 -10.62
CA HIS A 445 26.30 -9.66 -9.27
C HIS A 445 27.18 -10.93 -9.21
N GLY A 446 28.02 -11.13 -10.24
CA GLY A 446 28.93 -12.28 -10.38
C GLY A 446 28.58 -13.25 -11.52
N MET A 447 29.39 -14.31 -11.68
CA MET A 447 29.47 -15.06 -12.95
C MET A 447 28.33 -16.06 -13.22
N ASN A 448 27.54 -16.47 -12.22
CA ASN A 448 26.53 -17.50 -12.42
C ASN A 448 25.10 -16.95 -12.30
N VAL A 449 24.59 -16.45 -13.43
CA VAL A 449 23.22 -15.94 -13.62
C VAL A 449 22.12 -16.95 -13.25
N TYR A 450 22.46 -18.22 -13.10
CA TYR A 450 21.54 -19.33 -12.85
C TYR A 450 21.85 -20.06 -11.54
N ALA A 451 22.68 -19.48 -10.66
CA ALA A 451 23.08 -20.10 -9.40
C ALA A 451 21.91 -20.54 -8.51
N SER A 452 20.74 -19.89 -8.64
CA SER A 452 19.53 -20.22 -7.91
C SER A 452 18.99 -21.61 -8.21
N LEU A 453 19.17 -22.13 -9.43
CA LEU A 453 18.72 -23.48 -9.82
C LEU A 453 19.35 -24.57 -8.95
N LEU A 454 20.57 -24.35 -8.47
CA LEU A 454 21.35 -25.32 -7.71
C LEU A 454 21.13 -25.24 -6.19
N LYS A 455 20.26 -24.35 -5.72
CA LYS A 455 20.02 -24.17 -4.28
C LYS A 455 18.93 -25.15 -3.78
N PRO A 456 19.09 -25.78 -2.61
CA PRO A 456 18.09 -26.73 -2.07
C PRO A 456 16.66 -26.19 -2.01
N LYS A 457 16.49 -24.89 -1.74
CA LYS A 457 15.19 -24.20 -1.74
C LYS A 457 14.46 -24.22 -3.09
N SER A 458 15.19 -24.36 -4.20
CA SER A 458 14.62 -24.49 -5.54
C SER A 458 13.91 -25.83 -5.70
N THR A 459 14.48 -26.91 -5.18
CA THR A 459 13.81 -28.22 -5.12
C THR A 459 12.51 -28.14 -4.32
N PHE A 460 12.54 -27.48 -3.15
CA PHE A 460 11.34 -27.24 -2.35
C PHE A 460 10.26 -26.47 -3.12
N ASN A 461 10.63 -25.38 -3.80
CA ASN A 461 9.70 -24.59 -4.60
C ASN A 461 9.13 -25.37 -5.79
N ILE A 462 9.93 -26.20 -6.47
CA ILE A 462 9.45 -27.07 -7.56
C ILE A 462 8.39 -28.05 -7.04
N GLU A 463 8.60 -28.66 -5.87
CA GLU A 463 7.62 -29.57 -5.27
C GLU A 463 6.33 -28.85 -4.86
N LEU A 464 6.43 -27.63 -4.33
CA LEU A 464 5.25 -26.78 -4.08
C LEU A 464 4.52 -26.42 -5.39
N LEU A 465 5.24 -26.08 -6.45
CA LEU A 465 4.67 -25.77 -7.76
C LEU A 465 3.82 -26.92 -8.29
N LYS A 466 4.35 -28.16 -8.26
CA LYS A 466 3.64 -29.37 -8.70
C LYS A 466 2.33 -29.54 -7.93
N LYS A 467 2.37 -29.40 -6.59
CA LYS A 467 1.18 -29.51 -5.72
C LYS A 467 0.17 -28.37 -5.93
N SER A 468 0.65 -27.22 -6.39
CA SER A 468 -0.17 -26.01 -6.55
C SER A 468 -0.77 -25.86 -7.95
N GLY A 469 -0.75 -26.91 -8.77
CA GLY A 469 -1.38 -26.93 -10.10
C GLY A 469 -0.52 -26.38 -11.24
N GLY A 470 0.80 -26.25 -11.05
CA GLY A 470 1.73 -25.87 -12.12
C GLY A 470 1.65 -24.40 -12.59
N MET A 471 2.23 -24.14 -13.76
CA MET A 471 2.42 -22.81 -14.36
C MET A 471 2.27 -22.82 -15.89
N PRO A 472 1.05 -23.03 -16.45
CA PRO A 472 0.83 -23.08 -17.90
C PRO A 472 1.22 -21.80 -18.67
N TYR A 473 1.33 -20.66 -17.99
CA TYR A 473 1.63 -19.34 -18.57
C TYR A 473 2.80 -18.68 -17.84
N ARG A 474 3.99 -19.25 -18.02
CA ARG A 474 5.20 -18.98 -17.22
C ARG A 474 6.11 -17.86 -17.72
N LEU A 475 5.82 -17.27 -18.88
CA LEU A 475 6.64 -16.25 -19.51
C LEU A 475 5.95 -14.89 -19.45
N THR A 476 6.71 -13.80 -19.42
CA THR A 476 6.17 -12.44 -19.58
C THR A 476 5.31 -12.33 -20.85
N GLU A 477 5.76 -12.96 -21.94
CA GLU A 477 5.09 -13.00 -23.24
C GLU A 477 3.76 -13.77 -23.22
N ASN A 478 3.47 -14.54 -22.15
CA ASN A 478 2.18 -15.17 -21.95
C ASN A 478 1.11 -14.20 -21.39
N CYS A 479 1.47 -12.96 -21.05
CA CYS A 479 0.46 -11.96 -20.72
C CYS A 479 -0.43 -11.64 -21.95
N PRO A 480 -1.78 -11.69 -21.82
CA PRO A 480 -2.71 -11.34 -22.90
C PRO A 480 -2.58 -9.90 -23.37
N HIS A 481 -1.99 -9.02 -22.55
CA HIS A 481 -1.75 -7.63 -22.91
C HIS A 481 -0.28 -7.27 -22.80
N TYR A 482 0.13 -6.22 -23.51
CA TYR A 482 1.47 -5.67 -23.42
C TYR A 482 1.45 -4.16 -23.57
N THR A 483 2.49 -3.50 -23.06
CA THR A 483 2.69 -2.07 -23.24
C THR A 483 3.60 -1.75 -24.41
N ARG A 484 3.35 -0.63 -25.07
CA ARG A 484 4.26 -0.04 -26.06
C ARG A 484 4.13 1.47 -26.06
N TYR A 485 5.22 2.14 -26.42
CA TYR A 485 5.18 3.55 -26.75
C TYR A 485 4.39 3.78 -28.06
N GLY A 486 3.51 4.77 -28.05
CA GLY A 486 2.78 5.22 -29.22
C GLY A 486 3.65 6.00 -30.21
N ARG A 487 3.03 6.50 -31.29
CA ARG A 487 3.73 7.34 -32.27
C ARG A 487 4.41 8.52 -31.57
N ARG A 488 5.70 8.73 -31.86
CA ARG A 488 6.60 9.76 -31.27
C ARG A 488 7.04 9.51 -29.83
N GLY A 489 6.82 8.33 -29.24
CA GLY A 489 7.31 8.04 -27.89
C GLY A 489 6.59 8.77 -26.74
N LYS A 490 5.56 9.57 -27.04
CA LYS A 490 4.95 10.50 -26.08
C LYS A 490 3.92 9.88 -25.13
N PHE A 491 3.37 8.72 -25.47
CA PHE A 491 2.30 8.11 -24.68
C PHE A 491 2.45 6.60 -24.64
N ILE A 492 2.13 6.01 -23.49
CA ILE A 492 2.08 4.55 -23.33
C ILE A 492 0.70 4.06 -23.75
N THR A 493 0.66 2.93 -24.45
CA THR A 493 -0.56 2.21 -24.79
C THR A 493 -0.51 0.79 -24.26
N VAL A 494 -1.65 0.25 -23.83
CA VAL A 494 -1.82 -1.17 -23.50
C VAL A 494 -2.52 -1.82 -24.69
N ALA A 495 -1.81 -2.68 -25.40
CA ALA A 495 -2.28 -3.40 -26.56
C ALA A 495 -2.68 -4.84 -26.18
N ASP A 496 -3.53 -5.43 -27.02
CA ASP A 496 -3.91 -6.84 -26.92
C ASP A 496 -2.92 -7.70 -27.71
N ARG A 497 -2.47 -8.80 -27.11
CA ARG A 497 -1.61 -9.82 -27.74
C ARG A 497 -2.45 -10.96 -28.35
N GLY A 498 -3.70 -11.11 -27.94
CA GLY A 498 -4.54 -12.25 -28.27
C GLY A 498 -4.30 -13.46 -27.36
N PRO A 499 -5.08 -14.53 -27.56
CA PRO A 499 -5.07 -15.71 -26.71
C PRO A 499 -3.73 -16.44 -26.76
N GLN A 500 -3.24 -16.83 -25.58
CA GLN A 500 -2.00 -17.59 -25.43
C GLN A 500 -2.31 -19.08 -25.27
N LYS A 501 -1.53 -19.94 -25.92
CA LYS A 501 -1.65 -21.40 -25.74
C LYS A 501 -1.01 -21.80 -24.41
N PRO A 502 -1.69 -22.54 -23.52
CA PRO A 502 -1.08 -23.00 -22.28
C PRO A 502 0.03 -24.00 -22.59
N ASN A 503 1.13 -23.92 -21.86
CA ASN A 503 2.19 -24.92 -21.87
C ASN A 503 2.32 -25.57 -20.49
N TRP A 504 1.65 -26.71 -20.32
CA TRP A 504 1.63 -27.45 -19.06
C TRP A 504 2.92 -28.20 -18.76
N VAL A 505 3.87 -28.23 -19.69
CA VAL A 505 5.15 -28.91 -19.48
C VAL A 505 6.00 -28.08 -18.52
N ILE A 506 6.15 -28.59 -17.30
CA ILE A 506 7.14 -28.08 -16.34
C ILE A 506 8.52 -28.37 -16.93
N PRO A 507 9.41 -27.35 -17.08
CA PRO A 507 10.76 -27.59 -17.53
C PRO A 507 11.46 -28.66 -16.71
N ASP A 508 12.24 -29.49 -17.37
CA ASP A 508 13.16 -30.39 -16.69
C ASP A 508 14.33 -29.58 -16.11
N TYR A 509 14.12 -29.08 -14.89
CA TYR A 509 15.10 -28.29 -14.15
C TYR A 509 16.31 -29.11 -13.73
N ASP A 510 16.16 -30.43 -13.58
CA ASP A 510 17.27 -31.33 -13.24
C ASP A 510 18.20 -31.48 -14.45
N ALA A 511 17.65 -31.69 -15.64
CA ALA A 511 18.43 -31.70 -16.88
C ALA A 511 19.08 -30.33 -17.16
N ALA A 512 18.40 -29.22 -16.84
CA ALA A 512 18.98 -27.88 -16.94
C ALA A 512 20.16 -27.71 -15.97
N ALA A 513 19.98 -28.06 -14.70
CA ALA A 513 21.03 -28.02 -13.68
C ALA A 513 22.23 -28.90 -14.04
N ALA A 514 22.00 -30.08 -14.64
CA ALA A 514 23.04 -30.99 -15.09
C ALA A 514 23.87 -30.40 -16.25
N LYS A 515 23.20 -29.82 -17.27
CA LYS A 515 23.87 -29.13 -18.39
C LYS A 515 24.72 -27.96 -17.91
N MET A 516 24.22 -27.22 -16.93
CA MET A 516 24.89 -26.09 -16.33
C MET A 516 26.12 -26.44 -15.49
N SER A 517 26.02 -27.54 -14.74
CA SER A 517 27.15 -28.07 -13.98
C SER A 517 28.26 -28.54 -14.92
N ALA A 518 27.90 -29.14 -16.07
CA ALA A 518 28.85 -29.52 -17.10
C ALA A 518 29.52 -28.31 -17.78
N SER A 519 28.80 -27.21 -18.07
CA SER A 519 29.38 -26.02 -18.70
C SER A 519 30.30 -25.22 -17.78
N ASN A 520 30.04 -25.21 -16.46
CA ASN A 520 30.94 -24.53 -15.51
C ASN A 520 32.29 -25.23 -15.36
N ASN A 521 32.36 -26.55 -15.60
CA ASN A 521 33.62 -27.29 -15.60
C ASN A 521 34.50 -27.03 -16.84
N SER A 522 33.93 -26.50 -17.95
CA SER A 522 34.70 -26.17 -19.16
C SER A 522 35.25 -24.75 -19.18
N PHE A 523 34.69 -23.82 -18.38
CA PHE A 523 35.23 -22.48 -18.18
C PHE A 523 36.34 -22.49 -17.12
N LYS A 524 37.51 -23.04 -17.45
CA LYS A 524 38.74 -22.68 -16.72
C LYS A 524 39.01 -21.20 -16.98
N ARG A 525 39.06 -20.37 -15.93
CA ARG A 525 39.57 -18.99 -16.02
C ARG A 525 40.91 -19.03 -16.77
N PRO A 526 41.17 -18.15 -17.76
CA PRO A 526 42.53 -17.94 -18.19
C PRO A 526 43.35 -17.51 -16.96
N PRO A 527 44.60 -17.96 -16.84
CA PRO A 527 45.46 -17.50 -15.75
C PRO A 527 45.54 -15.97 -15.83
N SER A 528 45.36 -15.33 -14.66
CA SER A 528 45.52 -13.89 -14.46
C SER A 528 46.91 -13.41 -14.78
#